data_AF-A0A3P7KV06-F1
#
_entry.id   AF-A0A3P7KV06-F1
#
_cell.length_a   1.000
_cell.length_b   1.000
_cell.length_c   1.000
_cell.angle_alpha   90.00
_cell.angle_beta   90.00
_cell.angle_gamma   90.00
#
_symmetry.space_group_name_H-M   'P 1'
#
loop_
_entity.id
_entity.type
_entity.pdbx_description
1 polymer ?
#
loop_
_entity_poly.entity_id
_entity_poly.type
_entity_poly.pdbx_seq_one_letter_code
_entity_poly.pdbx_strand_id
1 'polypeptide(L)'
;MNVDLFLEDLSIMAYYRHILTGSYHNLFRTYARGSTEAKTWEARPQEPHSLLRTRRVCAGANARAQRARRGVGGGDANDDELAADSLDFTRKILHTAWHPKENIIALAATNNLYIFSDK
;
A
#
# COMPACT_ATOMS: atom_id res chain seq x y z
N MET A 1 7.40 -10.67 -21.07
CA MET A 1 7.98 -10.67 -19.71
C MET A 1 7.62 -9.34 -19.06
N ASN A 2 6.55 -9.33 -18.26
CA ASN A 2 6.18 -8.16 -17.49
C ASN A 2 7.20 -8.00 -16.36
N VAL A 3 7.80 -6.82 -16.30
CA VAL A 3 8.69 -6.40 -15.22
C VAL A 3 7.88 -6.14 -13.96
N ASP A 4 7.40 -7.20 -13.29
CA ASP A 4 7.19 -7.12 -11.85
C ASP A 4 8.58 -7.26 -11.22
N LEU A 5 9.26 -6.10 -11.12
CA LEU A 5 10.54 -5.96 -10.45
C LEU A 5 10.39 -6.46 -9.01
N PHE A 6 11.03 -7.60 -8.77
CA PHE A 6 11.12 -8.39 -7.56
C PHE A 6 11.89 -7.68 -6.41
N LEU A 7 11.66 -6.38 -6.18
CA LEU A 7 12.62 -5.52 -5.45
C LEU A 7 12.06 -4.63 -4.33
N GLU A 8 10.81 -4.79 -3.87
CA GLU A 8 10.20 -3.82 -2.92
C GLU A 8 9.47 -4.38 -1.69
N ASP A 9 9.48 -5.69 -1.46
CA ASP A 9 8.90 -6.26 -0.23
C ASP A 9 9.97 -6.38 0.87
N LEU A 10 9.89 -5.51 1.87
CA LEU A 10 10.74 -5.49 3.07
C LEU A 10 10.31 -6.53 4.11
N SER A 11 9.05 -6.97 4.03
CA SER A 11 8.45 -7.99 4.88
C SER A 11 7.48 -8.81 4.05
N ILE A 12 7.42 -10.11 4.30
CA ILE A 12 6.40 -11.00 3.75
C ILE A 12 5.85 -11.87 4.86
N MET A 13 4.52 -11.90 4.98
CA MET A 13 3.82 -12.84 5.85
C MET A 13 2.73 -13.55 5.04
N ALA A 14 2.81 -14.88 4.99
CA ALA A 14 1.83 -15.72 4.31
C ALA A 14 0.96 -16.43 5.35
N TYR A 15 -0.34 -16.19 5.30
CA TYR A 15 -1.36 -16.95 6.00
C TYR A 15 -2.15 -17.83 5.03
N TYR A 16 -2.96 -18.75 5.57
CA TYR A 16 -3.70 -19.76 4.80
C TYR A 16 -4.42 -19.20 3.58
N ARG A 17 -5.02 -18.01 3.68
CA ARG A 17 -5.85 -17.41 2.63
C ARG A 17 -5.36 -16.05 2.12
N HIS A 18 -4.40 -15.43 2.78
CA HIS A 18 -3.92 -14.09 2.46
C HIS A 18 -2.39 -13.99 2.57
N ILE A 19 -1.79 -13.17 1.72
CA ILE A 19 -0.38 -12.77 1.82
C ILE A 19 -0.36 -11.27 2.07
N LEU A 20 0.46 -10.86 3.02
CA LEU A 20 0.68 -9.47 3.40
C LEU A 20 2.14 -9.12 3.20
N THR A 21 2.40 -8.04 2.47
CA THR A 21 3.77 -7.55 2.25
C THR A 21 3.91 -6.09 2.69
N GLY A 22 5.07 -5.76 3.24
CA GLY A 22 5.42 -4.39 3.64
C GLY A 22 6.43 -3.78 2.67
N SER A 23 6.30 -2.49 2.39
CA SER A 23 7.14 -1.77 1.43
C SER A 23 7.57 -0.40 1.97
N TYR A 24 8.12 0.42 1.09
CA TYR A 24 8.49 1.82 1.34
C TYR A 24 7.28 2.74 1.35
N HIS A 25 7.48 4.02 1.70
CA HIS A 25 6.44 5.03 1.83
C HIS A 25 5.29 4.64 2.78
N ASN A 26 5.58 3.79 3.79
CA ASN A 26 4.56 3.14 4.62
C ASN A 26 3.47 2.40 3.82
N LEU A 27 3.81 1.88 2.65
CA LEU A 27 2.88 1.09 1.84
C LEU A 27 2.93 -0.38 2.25
N PHE A 28 1.77 -1.03 2.19
CA PHE A 28 1.66 -2.47 2.31
C PHE A 28 0.71 -3.01 1.25
N ARG A 29 0.90 -4.27 0.86
CA ARG A 29 0.04 -4.95 -0.11
C ARG A 29 -0.60 -6.19 0.47
N THR A 30 -1.85 -6.41 0.09
CA THR A 30 -2.61 -7.61 0.46
C THR A 30 -2.96 -8.38 -0.80
N TYR A 31 -2.72 -9.68 -0.77
CA TYR A 31 -3.05 -10.62 -1.84
C TYR A 31 -3.97 -11.69 -1.29
N ALA A 32 -5.10 -11.95 -1.95
CA ALA A 32 -5.95 -13.08 -1.62
C ALA A 32 -5.45 -14.32 -2.38
N ARG A 33 -5.18 -15.43 -1.68
CA ARG A 33 -4.76 -16.67 -2.33
C ARG A 33 -5.91 -17.20 -3.18
N GLY A 34 -5.69 -17.31 -4.49
CA GLY A 34 -6.71 -17.66 -5.49
C GLY A 34 -7.24 -16.47 -6.29
N SER A 35 -6.88 -15.24 -5.93
CA SER A 35 -7.07 -14.06 -6.78
C SER A 35 -5.72 -13.59 -7.31
N THR A 36 -5.70 -13.10 -8.55
CA THR A 36 -4.54 -12.39 -9.13
C THR A 36 -4.51 -10.92 -8.73
N GLU A 37 -5.55 -10.43 -8.05
CA GLU A 37 -5.65 -9.03 -7.66
C GLU A 37 -4.89 -8.76 -6.35
N ALA A 38 -4.05 -7.73 -6.40
CA ALA A 38 -3.35 -7.17 -5.26
C ALA A 38 -3.92 -5.80 -4.92
N LYS A 39 -4.17 -5.54 -3.64
CA LYS A 39 -4.54 -4.20 -3.16
C LYS A 39 -3.36 -3.57 -2.43
N THR A 40 -3.07 -2.31 -2.74
CA THR A 40 -2.01 -1.54 -2.07
C THR A 40 -2.66 -0.50 -1.17
N TRP A 41 -2.16 -0.39 0.05
CA TRP A 41 -2.68 0.45 1.11
C TRP A 41 -1.55 1.29 1.70
N GLU A 42 -1.89 2.49 2.18
CA GLU A 42 -0.94 3.36 2.88
C GLU A 42 -1.23 3.40 4.38
N ALA A 43 -0.25 3.03 5.20
CA ALA A 43 -0.34 3.13 6.65
C ALA A 43 -0.02 4.56 7.10
N ARG A 44 -1.03 5.22 7.68
CA ARG A 44 -0.92 6.57 8.24
C ARG A 44 -1.40 6.59 9.68
N PRO A 45 -0.81 7.44 10.55
CA PRO A 45 -1.44 7.80 11.81
C PRO A 45 -2.82 8.36 11.48
N GLN A 46 -3.84 7.70 12.00
CA GLN A 46 -5.24 7.98 11.68
C GLN A 46 -5.96 8.35 12.98
N GLU A 47 -6.90 9.29 12.89
CA GLU A 47 -7.85 9.51 13.96
C GLU A 47 -8.72 8.25 14.16
N PRO A 48 -9.29 8.05 15.37
CA PRO A 48 -10.21 6.93 15.60
C PRO A 48 -11.27 6.87 14.50
N HIS A 49 -11.49 5.68 13.93
CA HIS A 49 -12.49 5.40 12.86
C HIS A 49 -12.15 5.89 11.44
N SER A 50 -10.94 6.37 11.16
CA SER A 50 -10.53 6.67 9.78
C SER A 50 -10.30 5.37 8.97
N LEU A 51 -10.65 5.40 7.67
CA LEU A 51 -10.51 4.28 6.77
C LEU A 51 -9.13 4.26 6.11
N LEU A 52 -8.60 3.05 5.90
CA LEU A 52 -7.38 2.84 5.12
C LEU A 52 -7.51 3.45 3.71
N ARG A 53 -6.51 4.24 3.33
CA ARG A 53 -6.43 4.81 1.99
C ARG A 53 -5.83 3.80 1.02
N THR A 54 -6.60 3.42 0.01
CA THR A 54 -6.10 2.60 -1.10
C THR A 54 -5.17 3.47 -1.95
N ARG A 55 -4.07 2.89 -2.42
CA ARG A 55 -3.13 3.57 -3.33
C ARG A 55 -2.90 2.73 -4.58
N ARG A 56 -2.67 3.39 -5.71
CA ARG A 56 -2.17 2.80 -6.94
C ARG A 56 -0.83 3.47 -7.27
N VAL A 57 0.25 2.69 -7.28
CA VAL A 57 1.56 3.19 -7.66
C VAL A 57 1.70 3.12 -9.18
N CYS A 58 1.93 4.26 -9.82
CA CYS A 58 2.10 4.38 -11.27
C CYS A 58 3.56 4.74 -11.60
N ALA A 59 4.21 3.96 -12.46
CA ALA A 59 5.57 4.22 -12.94
C ALA A 59 5.58 4.66 -14.42
N GLY A 60 6.53 5.52 -14.79
CA GLY A 60 6.85 5.86 -16.18
C GLY A 60 6.09 7.05 -16.81
N ALA A 61 6.10 7.13 -18.14
CA ALA A 61 5.52 8.21 -18.95
C ALA A 61 4.02 8.46 -18.69
N ASN A 62 3.32 7.46 -18.15
CA ASN A 62 1.89 7.48 -17.87
C ASN A 62 1.54 8.47 -16.74
N ALA A 63 2.41 8.58 -15.72
CA ALA A 63 2.22 9.54 -14.62
C ALA A 63 2.39 11.01 -15.08
N ARG A 64 3.34 11.27 -16.00
CA ARG A 64 3.52 12.60 -16.62
C ARG A 64 2.44 12.94 -17.64
N ALA A 65 2.02 11.97 -18.47
CA ALA A 65 0.95 12.16 -19.44
C ALA A 65 -0.41 12.39 -18.77
N GLN A 66 -0.70 11.74 -17.64
CA GLN A 66 -1.91 12.01 -16.85
C GLN A 66 -1.86 13.36 -16.12
N ARG A 67 -0.70 13.77 -15.56
CA ARG A 67 -0.53 15.13 -15.01
C ARG A 67 -0.75 16.21 -16.06
N ALA A 68 -0.25 16.02 -17.28
CA ALA A 68 -0.45 16.95 -18.40
C ALA A 68 -1.91 17.02 -18.89
N ARG A 69 -2.72 15.98 -18.66
CA ARG A 69 -4.17 15.96 -18.97
C ARG A 69 -5.04 16.63 -17.90
N ARG A 70 -4.52 16.91 -16.69
CA ARG A 70 -5.25 17.56 -15.58
C ARG A 70 -5.05 19.08 -15.60
N GLY A 71 -5.28 19.70 -16.75
CA GLY A 71 -5.47 21.15 -16.81
C GLY A 71 -6.58 21.59 -15.84
N VAL A 72 -6.34 22.72 -15.18
CA VAL A 72 -7.18 23.46 -14.23
C VAL A 72 -8.69 23.12 -14.31
N GLY A 73 -9.16 22.27 -13.39
CA GLY A 73 -10.60 22.02 -13.17
C GLY A 73 -11.04 20.56 -13.41
N GLY A 74 -11.14 19.77 -12.35
CA GLY A 74 -11.68 18.41 -12.42
C GLY A 74 -11.64 17.69 -11.06
N GLY A 75 -12.80 17.60 -10.41
CA GLY A 75 -13.01 17.32 -8.99
C GLY A 75 -12.45 16.02 -8.38
N ASP A 76 -12.17 16.12 -7.08
CA ASP A 76 -12.52 15.22 -5.95
C ASP A 76 -12.39 13.69 -6.05
N ALA A 77 -11.77 13.09 -7.07
CA ALA A 77 -11.82 11.62 -7.23
C ALA A 77 -10.49 10.88 -7.48
N ASN A 78 -9.31 11.52 -7.42
CA ASN A 78 -8.04 10.80 -7.72
C ASN A 78 -6.89 11.26 -6.84
N ASP A 79 -7.10 11.10 -5.53
CA ASP A 79 -6.06 11.19 -4.52
C ASP A 79 -5.36 9.83 -4.35
N ASP A 80 -5.79 8.76 -5.04
CA ASP A 80 -5.29 7.40 -4.84
C ASP A 80 -4.09 7.04 -5.71
N GLU A 81 -3.71 7.86 -6.70
CA GLU A 81 -2.52 7.62 -7.53
C GLU A 81 -1.26 8.22 -6.90
N LEU A 82 -0.24 7.37 -6.71
CA LEU A 82 1.08 7.76 -6.23
C LEU A 82 2.12 7.54 -7.34
N ALA A 83 2.83 8.60 -7.73
CA ALA A 83 3.89 8.49 -8.71
C ALA A 83 5.13 7.84 -8.09
N ALA A 84 5.77 6.91 -8.82
CA ALA A 84 6.91 6.16 -8.31
C ALA A 84 8.12 7.05 -7.93
N ASP A 85 8.27 8.21 -8.58
CA ASP A 85 9.29 9.21 -8.27
C ASP A 85 9.01 9.99 -6.97
N SER A 86 7.81 9.88 -6.43
CA SER A 86 7.34 10.57 -5.22
C SER A 86 7.35 9.67 -3.99
N LEU A 87 7.93 8.47 -4.08
CA LEU A 87 8.04 7.52 -2.97
C LEU A 87 9.03 8.01 -1.91
N ASP A 88 8.66 7.85 -0.63
CA ASP A 88 9.53 8.15 0.51
C ASP A 88 10.16 6.84 0.99
N PHE A 89 11.40 6.60 0.57
CA PHE A 89 12.16 5.40 0.90
C PHE A 89 12.66 5.36 2.36
N THR A 90 12.48 6.45 3.11
CA THR A 90 12.84 6.50 4.54
C THR A 90 11.76 5.81 5.40
N ARG A 91 10.51 5.81 4.92
CA ARG A 91 9.35 5.25 5.60
C ARG A 91 9.17 3.79 5.22
N LYS A 92 9.61 2.87 6.07
CA LYS A 92 9.67 1.44 5.76
C LYS A 92 8.71 0.66 6.65
N ILE A 93 7.92 -0.24 6.07
CA ILE A 93 7.24 -1.30 6.81
C ILE A 93 8.13 -2.54 6.78
N LEU A 94 8.78 -2.82 7.90
CA LEU A 94 9.82 -3.85 8.01
C LEU A 94 9.28 -5.17 8.54
N HIS A 95 8.20 -5.13 9.32
CA HIS A 95 7.56 -6.34 9.82
C HIS A 95 6.06 -6.24 9.66
N THR A 96 5.46 -7.35 9.29
CA THR A 96 4.03 -7.49 9.11
C THR A 96 3.55 -8.74 9.83
N ALA A 97 2.42 -8.62 10.52
CA ALA A 97 1.77 -9.72 11.21
C ALA A 97 0.27 -9.68 10.95
N TRP A 98 -0.33 -10.86 10.85
CA TRP A 98 -1.77 -11.04 10.68
C TRP A 98 -2.25 -11.97 11.79
N HIS A 99 -3.38 -11.65 12.42
CA HIS A 99 -3.94 -12.47 13.49
C HIS A 99 -4.60 -13.75 12.95
N PRO A 100 -4.26 -14.96 13.44
CA PRO A 100 -4.70 -16.23 12.84
C PRO A 100 -6.22 -16.45 12.84
N LYS A 101 -6.96 -15.79 13.73
CA LYS A 101 -8.40 -16.00 13.93
C LYS A 101 -9.25 -14.75 13.66
N GLU A 102 -8.64 -13.58 13.62
CA GLU A 102 -9.37 -12.31 13.55
C GLU A 102 -8.82 -11.49 12.38
N ASN A 103 -9.64 -10.60 11.82
CA ASN A 103 -9.23 -9.69 10.76
C ASN A 103 -8.47 -8.51 11.35
N ILE A 104 -7.31 -8.80 11.94
CA ILE A 104 -6.41 -7.84 12.57
C ILE A 104 -5.05 -7.99 11.92
N ILE A 105 -4.49 -6.86 11.47
CA ILE A 105 -3.11 -6.79 10.98
C ILE A 105 -2.31 -5.80 11.84
N ALA A 106 -1.05 -6.15 12.06
CA ALA A 106 -0.07 -5.28 12.72
C ALA A 106 1.10 -5.03 11.77
N LEU A 107 1.47 -3.76 11.61
CA LEU A 107 2.57 -3.34 10.75
C LEU A 107 3.57 -2.57 11.60
N ALA A 108 4.79 -3.08 11.70
CA ALA A 108 5.89 -2.36 12.33
C ALA A 108 6.65 -1.57 11.27
N ALA A 109 6.57 -0.25 11.38
CA ALA A 109 7.44 0.67 10.68
C ALA A 109 8.63 1.07 11.57
N THR A 110 9.56 1.86 11.05
CA THR A 110 10.79 2.24 11.77
C THR A 110 10.51 2.81 13.17
N ASN A 111 9.55 3.75 13.27
CA ASN A 111 9.25 4.47 14.51
C ASN A 111 7.78 4.33 14.95
N ASN A 112 6.96 3.58 14.21
CA ASN A 112 5.52 3.49 14.42
C ASN A 112 5.07 2.03 14.39
N LEU A 113 4.10 1.70 15.24
CA LEU A 113 3.35 0.44 15.17
C LEU A 113 1.91 0.76 14.76
N TYR A 114 1.49 0.23 13.62
CA TYR A 114 0.12 0.37 13.12
C TYR A 114 -0.65 -0.92 13.40
N ILE A 115 -1.87 -0.79 13.93
CA ILE A 115 -2.79 -1.91 14.14
C ILE A 115 -4.09 -1.56 13.44
N PHE A 116 -4.51 -2.41 12.51
CA PHE A 116 -5.78 -2.27 11.80
C PHE A 116 -6.66 -3.46 12.12
N SER A 117 -7.93 -3.19 12.41
CA SER A 117 -8.95 -4.20 12.67
C SER A 117 -10.25 -3.82 11.98
N ASP A 118 -11.01 -4.81 11.56
CA ASP A 118 -12.32 -4.66 10.90
C ASP A 118 -13.48 -4.37 11.88
N LYS A 119 -13.23 -3.64 12.98
CA LYS A 119 -14.23 -3.33 14.03
C LYS A 119 -14.60 -1.84 14.04
#